data_AF-A0CQD9-F1
#
_entry.id   AF-A0CQD9-F1
#
_cell.length_a   1.000
_cell.length_b   1.000
_cell.length_c   1.000
_cell.angle_alpha   90.00
_cell.angle_beta   90.00
_cell.angle_gamma   90.00
#
_symmetry.space_group_name_H-M   'P 1'
#
loop_
_entity.id
_entity.type
_entity.pdbx_description
1 polymer ?
#
loop_
_entity_poly.entity_id
_entity_poly.type
_entity_poly.pdbx_seq_one_letter_code
_entity_poly.pdbx_strand_id
1 'polypeptide(L)'
;MQEKFYHEKQKLQLCGLASVNNLLQGQLYTAKTMNDLANQLPKVENTFFNFHSSFFKIGNYSADLLTTALEQKGKRVLYFDKRKLENLQTIVQENEVVGLLIHNFKKGLIKDTNHWFPILQKNQLWYNLDSKLKEYICLGNFDKLIDFLKKELQNLSMFIVLDDINLNVNANKQNEHSAQDPNKQQVHIQQEQIVDRKEYSDNDNLIQQKQQQQEQNQEQLQEFQQKQQEQQQEFKQQQQESQESLVQQQQEKLDLLKQMDNQDLKDSNQQTNN
;
A
#
# COMPACT_ATOMS: atom_id res chain seq x y z
N MET A 1 2.53 35.02 -12.91
CA MET A 1 2.21 34.85 -11.48
C MET A 1 2.87 33.57 -11.01
N GLN A 2 3.60 33.58 -9.89
CA GLN A 2 4.07 32.31 -9.30
C GLN A 2 2.84 31.51 -8.88
N GLU A 3 2.70 30.30 -9.41
CA GLU A 3 1.65 29.37 -9.01
C GLU A 3 1.88 29.03 -7.54
N LYS A 4 0.89 29.33 -6.69
CA LYS A 4 0.99 29.11 -5.24
C LYS A 4 0.35 27.77 -4.92
N PHE A 5 1.19 26.78 -4.61
CA PHE A 5 0.71 25.48 -4.17
C PHE A 5 0.29 25.50 -2.71
N TYR A 6 -0.67 24.64 -2.39
CA TYR A 6 -0.93 24.29 -1.00
C TYR A 6 0.27 23.49 -0.48
N HIS A 7 0.82 23.90 0.67
CA HIS A 7 1.94 23.25 1.32
C HIS A 7 1.72 23.20 2.84
N GLU A 8 1.31 22.03 3.32
CA GLU A 8 1.19 21.69 4.71
C GLU A 8 2.54 21.21 5.26
N LYS A 9 2.99 21.89 6.32
CA LYS A 9 4.18 21.51 7.08
C LYS A 9 3.81 20.48 8.13
N GLN A 10 4.68 19.50 8.35
CA GLN A 10 4.39 18.46 9.33
C GLN A 10 4.39 19.04 10.74
N LYS A 11 3.42 18.60 11.54
CA LYS A 11 3.43 18.74 12.99
C LYS A 11 3.75 17.38 13.58
N LEU A 12 4.76 17.31 14.44
CA LEU A 12 5.22 16.06 15.06
C LEU A 12 5.64 15.03 14.00
N GLN A 13 5.11 13.80 14.05
CA GLN A 13 5.46 12.72 13.10
C GLN A 13 4.40 12.53 12.01
N LEU A 14 3.48 13.49 11.80
CA LEU A 14 2.37 13.39 10.81
C LEU A 14 2.81 13.63 9.36
N CYS A 15 3.96 13.10 8.95
CA CYS A 15 4.50 13.24 7.60
C CYS A 15 3.56 12.63 6.54
N GLY A 16 2.94 11.48 6.84
CA GLY A 16 1.97 10.84 5.95
C GLY A 16 0.70 11.68 5.72
N LEU A 17 0.17 12.29 6.79
CA LEU A 17 -0.97 13.21 6.70
C LEU A 17 -0.68 14.38 5.76
N ALA A 18 0.42 15.08 6.04
CA ALA A 18 0.84 16.24 5.26
C ALA A 18 1.10 15.84 3.81
N SER A 19 1.67 14.65 3.56
CA SER A 19 1.91 14.13 2.21
C SER A 19 0.63 13.97 1.40
N VAL A 20 -0.42 13.39 2.00
CA VAL A 20 -1.72 13.21 1.34
C VAL A 20 -2.37 14.57 1.04
N ASN A 21 -2.43 15.47 2.03
CA ASN A 21 -3.02 16.80 1.84
C ASN A 21 -2.24 17.63 0.81
N ASN A 22 -0.91 17.52 0.78
CA ASN A 22 -0.07 18.17 -0.21
C ASN A 22 -0.29 17.59 -1.62
N LEU A 23 -0.44 16.28 -1.80
CA LEU A 23 -0.78 15.72 -3.12
C LEU A 23 -2.17 16.16 -3.61
N LEU A 24 -3.13 16.20 -2.68
CA LEU A 24 -4.51 16.63 -2.97
C LEU A 24 -4.65 18.16 -3.05
N GLN A 25 -3.56 18.90 -2.82
CA GLN A 25 -3.51 20.36 -2.85
C GLN A 25 -4.56 21.05 -1.95
N GLY A 26 -4.78 20.49 -0.75
CA GLY A 26 -5.66 21.08 0.25
C GLY A 26 -5.71 20.30 1.56
N GLN A 27 -6.20 20.94 2.63
CA GLN A 27 -6.36 20.31 3.94
C GLN A 27 -7.61 19.41 3.99
N LEU A 28 -7.59 18.29 3.27
CA LEU A 28 -8.74 17.38 3.16
C LEU A 28 -8.83 16.37 4.31
N TYR A 29 -7.70 16.11 4.96
CA TYR A 29 -7.62 15.26 6.14
C TYR A 29 -7.03 16.00 7.34
N THR A 30 -7.52 15.65 8.52
CA THR A 30 -6.97 16.01 9.83
C THR A 30 -6.47 14.76 10.54
N ALA A 31 -5.69 14.92 11.61
CA ALA A 31 -5.23 13.77 12.40
C ALA A 31 -6.42 12.92 12.89
N LYS A 32 -7.53 13.57 13.26
CA LYS A 32 -8.76 12.89 13.66
C LYS A 32 -9.32 12.04 12.52
N THR A 33 -9.54 12.63 11.34
CA THR A 33 -10.16 11.91 10.22
C THR A 33 -9.26 10.80 9.66
N MET A 34 -7.93 10.98 9.69
CA MET A 34 -6.99 9.91 9.32
C MET A 34 -7.04 8.74 10.31
N ASN A 35 -7.13 9.02 11.61
CA ASN A 35 -7.27 7.97 12.62
C ASN A 35 -8.64 7.26 12.51
N ASP A 36 -9.71 8.01 12.23
CA ASP A 36 -11.04 7.45 12.00
C ASP A 36 -11.03 6.51 10.78
N LEU A 37 -10.31 6.88 9.70
CA LEU A 37 -10.11 6.04 8.53
C LEU A 37 -9.28 4.79 8.86
N ALA A 38 -8.20 4.93 9.64
CA ALA A 38 -7.37 3.80 10.07
C ALA A 38 -8.18 2.73 10.83
N ASN A 39 -9.16 3.14 11.62
CA ASN A 39 -10.03 2.23 12.37
C ASN A 39 -11.02 1.46 11.47
N GLN A 40 -11.29 1.92 10.26
CA GLN A 40 -12.19 1.28 9.29
C GLN A 40 -11.48 0.25 8.43
N LEU A 41 -10.15 0.31 8.33
CA LEU A 41 -9.37 -0.64 7.56
C LEU A 41 -9.40 -2.03 8.22
N PRO A 42 -9.50 -3.12 7.43
CA PRO A 42 -9.40 -4.47 7.96
C PRO A 42 -8.10 -4.62 8.77
N LYS A 43 -8.21 -5.04 10.03
CA LYS A 43 -7.04 -5.37 10.85
C LYS A 43 -6.41 -6.64 10.28
N VAL A 44 -5.37 -6.51 9.47
CA VAL A 44 -4.60 -7.66 9.01
C VAL A 44 -3.82 -8.19 10.21
N GLU A 45 -4.21 -9.35 10.75
CA GLU A 45 -3.73 -9.93 12.02
C GLU A 45 -2.20 -10.17 12.10
N ASN A 46 -1.45 -10.04 11.00
CA ASN A 46 0.00 -10.33 10.95
C ASN A 46 0.92 -9.12 10.76
N THR A 47 0.45 -7.91 10.99
CA THR A 47 1.38 -6.81 11.32
C THR A 47 1.38 -6.62 12.82
N PHE A 48 2.53 -6.82 13.47
CA PHE A 48 2.84 -6.33 14.83
C PHE A 48 2.79 -4.78 14.94
N PHE A 49 2.10 -4.12 14.01
CA PHE A 49 1.70 -2.72 14.01
C PHE A 49 0.18 -2.57 13.95
N ASN A 50 -0.58 -3.58 14.41
CA ASN A 50 -2.01 -3.44 14.65
C ASN A 50 -2.26 -2.45 15.78
N PHE A 51 -2.68 -1.27 15.34
CA PHE A 51 -3.05 -0.10 16.09
C PHE A 51 -4.30 -0.40 16.95
N HIS A 52 -4.09 -0.94 18.13
CA HIS A 52 -5.05 -0.79 19.23
C HIS A 52 -4.44 0.16 20.25
N SER A 53 -4.98 1.37 20.32
CA SER A 53 -4.74 2.32 21.41
C SER A 53 -3.26 2.58 21.75
N SER A 54 -2.55 3.30 20.88
CA SER A 54 -1.48 4.15 21.41
C SER A 54 -2.00 5.57 21.48
N PHE A 55 -2.46 5.95 22.68
CA PHE A 55 -2.74 7.33 23.12
C PHE A 55 -1.56 8.32 22.88
N PHE A 56 -0.44 7.89 22.28
CA PHE A 56 0.80 8.64 22.08
C PHE A 56 1.57 8.38 20.75
N LYS A 57 1.00 7.76 19.70
CA LYS A 57 1.71 7.57 18.40
C LYS A 57 1.15 8.45 17.27
N ILE A 58 1.45 9.74 17.35
CA ILE A 58 0.99 10.77 16.41
C ILE A 58 1.82 10.71 15.11
N GLY A 59 1.50 9.80 14.17
CA GLY A 59 1.77 10.05 12.74
C GLY A 59 2.54 9.05 11.87
N ASN A 60 2.92 7.87 12.36
CA ASN A 60 3.49 6.80 11.52
C ASN A 60 2.37 6.02 10.80
N TYR A 61 1.80 6.61 9.76
CA TYR A 61 0.78 5.98 8.93
C TYR A 61 1.39 4.93 7.98
N SER A 62 0.69 3.80 7.81
CA SER A 62 1.05 2.73 6.88
C SER A 62 0.79 3.14 5.44
N ALA A 63 1.44 2.46 4.48
CA ALA A 63 1.17 2.67 3.06
C ALA A 63 -0.33 2.50 2.74
N ASP A 64 -0.94 1.42 3.24
CA ASP A 64 -2.36 1.09 2.99
C ASP A 64 -3.31 2.21 3.43
N LEU A 65 -3.02 2.85 4.57
CA LEU A 65 -3.82 3.99 5.04
C LEU A 65 -3.68 5.19 4.10
N LEU A 66 -2.46 5.49 3.65
CA LEU A 66 -2.21 6.63 2.77
C LEU A 66 -2.80 6.39 1.38
N THR A 67 -2.68 5.18 0.83
CA THR A 67 -3.28 4.83 -0.48
C THR A 67 -4.80 4.86 -0.39
N THR A 68 -5.39 4.29 0.66
CA THR A 68 -6.85 4.33 0.89
C THR A 68 -7.35 5.79 0.99
N ALA A 69 -6.61 6.66 1.69
CA ALA A 69 -6.99 8.06 1.82
C ALA A 69 -7.00 8.81 0.48
N LEU A 70 -6.06 8.49 -0.42
CA LEU A 70 -6.02 9.03 -1.78
C LEU A 70 -7.15 8.45 -2.64
N GLU A 71 -7.42 7.16 -2.53
CA GLU A 71 -8.49 6.45 -3.25
C GLU A 71 -9.89 6.97 -2.88
N GLN A 72 -10.15 7.24 -1.60
CA GLN A 72 -11.39 7.90 -1.15
C GLN A 72 -11.60 9.30 -1.75
N LYS A 73 -10.57 9.89 -2.38
CA LYS A 73 -10.61 11.17 -3.06
C LYS A 73 -10.50 11.02 -4.59
N GLY A 74 -10.84 9.85 -5.11
CA GLY A 74 -10.94 9.58 -6.55
C GLY A 74 -9.60 9.48 -7.25
N LYS A 75 -8.54 9.10 -6.52
CA LYS A 75 -7.22 8.86 -7.08
C LYS A 75 -6.96 7.36 -7.21
N ARG A 76 -6.16 6.99 -8.18
CA ARG A 76 -5.65 5.61 -8.31
C ARG A 76 -4.19 5.59 -7.91
N VAL A 77 -3.82 4.65 -7.04
CA VAL A 77 -2.46 4.58 -6.50
C VAL A 77 -1.79 3.29 -6.93
N LEU A 78 -0.64 3.41 -7.60
CA LEU A 78 0.12 2.26 -8.10
C LEU A 78 1.44 2.17 -7.34
N TYR A 79 1.73 1.02 -6.74
CA TYR A 79 3.10 0.75 -6.29
C TYR A 79 4.05 0.74 -7.48
N PHE A 80 5.19 1.41 -7.34
CA PHE A 80 6.20 1.48 -8.38
C PHE A 80 7.53 0.88 -7.90
N ASP A 81 7.99 -0.12 -8.64
CA ASP A 81 9.29 -0.73 -8.43
C ASP A 81 10.39 0.18 -8.98
N LYS A 82 11.17 0.78 -8.09
CA LYS A 82 12.29 1.68 -8.43
C LYS A 82 13.36 1.04 -9.31
N ARG A 83 13.40 -0.28 -9.44
CA ARG A 83 14.33 -0.97 -10.37
C ARG A 83 13.92 -0.77 -11.83
N LYS A 84 12.69 -0.32 -12.07
CA LYS A 84 12.09 -0.10 -13.39
C LYS A 84 11.94 1.39 -13.71
N LEU A 85 12.84 2.25 -13.21
CA LEU A 85 12.76 3.71 -13.38
C LEU A 85 12.64 4.14 -14.84
N GLU A 86 13.21 3.37 -15.76
CA GLU A 86 13.09 3.55 -17.21
C GLU A 86 11.63 3.51 -17.70
N ASN A 87 10.76 2.76 -17.03
CA ASN A 87 9.33 2.66 -17.37
C ASN A 87 8.50 3.82 -16.80
N LEU A 88 9.05 4.62 -15.87
CA LEU A 88 8.31 5.72 -15.25
C LEU A 88 7.86 6.75 -16.29
N GLN A 89 8.69 7.00 -17.31
CA GLN A 89 8.38 7.96 -18.36
C GLN A 89 7.14 7.55 -19.15
N THR A 90 7.07 6.28 -19.55
CA THR A 90 5.90 5.72 -20.25
C THR A 90 4.64 5.87 -19.42
N ILE A 91 4.69 5.54 -18.12
CA ILE A 91 3.54 5.69 -17.22
C ILE A 91 3.08 7.15 -17.14
N VAL A 92 4.03 8.08 -16.99
CA VAL A 92 3.74 9.53 -16.92
C VAL A 92 3.16 10.07 -18.22
N GLN A 93 3.53 9.51 -19.37
CA GLN A 93 3.03 9.92 -20.68
C GLN A 93 1.65 9.35 -21.01
N GLU A 94 1.38 8.12 -20.55
CA GLU A 94 0.14 7.40 -20.84
C GLU A 94 -1.00 7.69 -19.84
N ASN A 95 -0.70 8.38 -18.72
CA ASN A 95 -1.66 8.61 -17.65
C ASN A 95 -1.66 10.07 -17.19
N GLU A 96 -2.79 10.51 -16.66
CA GLU A 96 -2.87 11.78 -15.93
C GLU A 96 -2.28 11.59 -14.52
N VAL A 97 -1.00 11.94 -14.36
CA VAL A 97 -0.29 11.80 -13.08
C VAL A 97 -0.51 13.03 -12.21
N VAL A 98 -1.04 12.82 -11.00
CA VAL A 98 -1.09 13.86 -9.95
C VAL A 98 0.29 14.04 -9.33
N GLY A 99 0.98 12.94 -9.04
CA GLY A 99 2.29 13.01 -8.41
C GLY A 99 2.81 11.65 -7.95
N LEU A 100 3.85 11.70 -7.13
CA LEU A 100 4.48 10.55 -6.49
C LEU A 100 4.33 10.68 -4.97
N LEU A 101 4.02 9.57 -4.31
CA LEU A 101 4.13 9.43 -2.87
C LEU A 101 5.37 8.58 -2.56
N ILE A 102 6.34 9.16 -1.88
CA ILE A 102 7.63 8.52 -1.60
C ILE A 102 7.72 8.17 -0.13
N HIS A 103 8.11 6.92 0.12
CA HIS A 103 8.47 6.43 1.43
C HIS A 103 9.97 6.29 1.55
N ASN A 104 10.56 7.00 2.50
CA ASN A 104 11.98 6.92 2.81
C ASN A 104 12.23 6.14 4.09
N PHE A 105 12.80 4.93 3.94
CA PHE A 105 13.22 4.10 5.06
C PHE A 105 14.76 4.02 5.10
N LYS A 106 15.42 5.02 5.68
CA LYS A 106 16.86 4.92 5.96
C LYS A 106 17.07 4.02 7.17
N LYS A 107 17.94 3.00 7.08
CA LYS A 107 18.39 2.26 8.28
C LYS A 107 19.39 3.13 9.06
N GLY A 108 19.13 3.43 10.34
CA GLY A 108 20.05 4.22 11.18
C GLY A 108 19.50 4.55 12.58
N LEU A 109 20.33 5.10 13.46
CA LEU A 109 20.02 5.44 14.86
C LEU A 109 19.30 6.80 15.04
N ILE A 110 18.92 7.48 13.95
CA ILE A 110 18.41 8.86 13.96
C ILE A 110 16.88 8.87 13.72
N LYS A 111 16.17 9.86 14.27
CA LYS A 111 14.71 10.03 14.22
C LYS A 111 14.11 10.28 12.82
N ASP A 112 14.92 10.31 11.75
CA ASP A 112 14.52 10.63 10.38
C ASP A 112 14.51 9.41 9.44
N THR A 113 14.35 8.22 10.00
CA THR A 113 14.56 6.93 9.33
C THR A 113 13.30 6.35 8.69
N ASN A 114 12.14 6.98 8.87
CA ASN A 114 10.87 6.57 8.31
C ASN A 114 10.04 7.81 7.98
N HIS A 115 10.03 8.24 6.73
CA HIS A 115 9.45 9.52 6.32
C HIS A 115 8.67 9.41 5.02
N TRP A 116 7.46 9.97 5.02
CA TRP A 116 6.65 10.12 3.82
C TRP A 116 6.78 11.54 3.29
N PHE A 117 6.97 11.68 1.98
CA PHE A 117 6.90 12.97 1.33
C PHE A 117 6.34 12.85 -0.09
N PRO A 118 5.64 13.89 -0.57
CA PRO A 118 5.09 13.89 -1.92
C PRO A 118 5.96 14.67 -2.91
N ILE A 119 5.91 14.24 -4.17
CA ILE A 119 6.32 15.03 -5.32
C ILE A 119 5.09 15.29 -6.18
N LEU A 120 4.71 16.56 -6.33
CA LEU A 120 3.56 16.98 -7.13
C LEU A 120 3.98 17.17 -8.60
N GLN A 121 3.14 16.71 -9.53
CA GLN A 121 3.22 17.06 -10.95
C GLN A 121 2.26 18.21 -11.22
N LYS A 122 2.74 19.28 -11.85
CA LYS A 122 1.91 20.36 -12.36
C LYS A 122 2.54 20.99 -13.58
N ASN A 123 1.76 21.19 -14.64
CA ASN A 123 2.21 21.88 -15.86
C ASN A 123 3.52 21.27 -16.41
N GLN A 124 3.63 19.94 -16.39
CA GLN A 124 4.81 19.17 -16.82
C GLN A 124 6.09 19.39 -15.99
N LEU A 125 5.98 20.13 -14.88
CA LEU A 125 7.03 20.33 -13.90
C LEU A 125 6.73 19.53 -12.63
N TRP A 126 7.79 19.22 -11.90
CA TRP A 126 7.76 18.44 -10.68
C TRP A 126 8.21 19.28 -9.50
N TYR A 127 7.50 19.11 -8.38
CA TYR A 127 7.72 19.90 -7.18
C TYR A 127 7.84 19.00 -5.96
N ASN A 128 8.91 19.14 -5.19
CA ASN A 128 9.05 18.50 -3.89
C ASN A 128 8.25 19.28 -2.85
N LEU A 129 7.20 18.67 -2.33
CA LEU A 129 6.31 19.23 -1.31
C LEU A 129 6.54 18.55 0.05
N ASP A 130 7.77 18.10 0.32
CA ASP A 130 8.14 17.57 1.62
C ASP A 130 7.76 18.58 2.72
N SER A 131 6.98 18.07 3.66
CA SER A 131 6.44 18.79 4.80
C SER A 131 7.52 19.28 5.80
N LYS A 132 8.76 18.79 5.69
CA LYS A 132 9.94 19.31 6.42
C LYS A 132 10.54 20.56 5.79
N LEU A 133 10.23 20.85 4.52
CA LEU A 133 10.74 22.03 3.84
C LEU A 133 10.05 23.29 4.33
N LYS A 134 10.77 24.41 4.31
CA LYS A 134 10.18 25.72 4.62
C LYS A 134 9.16 26.12 3.57
N GLU A 135 9.40 25.79 2.30
CA GLU A 135 8.53 26.02 1.15
C GLU A 135 8.77 24.87 0.16
N TYR A 136 7.83 24.64 -0.75
CA TYR A 136 7.99 23.66 -1.82
C TYR A 136 9.15 24.04 -2.76
N ILE A 137 9.81 23.03 -3.33
CA ILE A 137 10.96 23.21 -4.22
C ILE A 137 10.59 22.71 -5.61
N CYS A 138 10.76 23.54 -6.64
CA CYS A 138 10.68 23.11 -8.03
C CYS A 138 11.89 22.23 -8.37
N LEU A 139 11.66 20.97 -8.71
CA LEU A 139 12.68 20.06 -9.20
C LEU A 139 12.97 20.31 -10.69
N GLY A 140 11.95 20.73 -11.44
CA GLY A 140 12.03 21.01 -12.88
C GLY A 140 11.28 19.98 -13.71
N ASN A 141 11.79 19.69 -14.91
CA ASN A 141 11.19 18.73 -15.84
C ASN A 141 11.41 17.27 -15.41
N PHE A 142 10.93 16.34 -16.22
CA PHE A 142 11.06 14.90 -15.95
C PHE A 142 12.52 14.43 -15.79
N ASP A 143 13.45 14.94 -16.60
CA ASP A 143 14.87 14.57 -16.47
C ASP A 143 15.44 14.97 -15.10
N LYS A 144 15.10 16.17 -14.63
CA LYS A 144 15.51 16.63 -13.30
C LYS A 144 14.85 15.85 -12.17
N LEU A 145 13.61 15.40 -12.35
CA LEU A 145 12.99 14.44 -11.44
C LEU A 145 13.81 13.15 -11.39
N ILE A 146 14.15 12.56 -12.54
CA ILE A 146 14.93 11.33 -12.59
C ILE A 146 16.30 11.50 -11.93
N ASP A 147 16.99 12.61 -12.16
CA ASP A 147 18.26 12.93 -11.50
C ASP A 147 18.10 12.99 -9.98
N PHE A 148 17.04 13.63 -9.48
CA PHE A 148 16.72 13.71 -8.05
C PHE A 148 16.44 12.30 -7.48
N LEU A 149 15.58 11.55 -8.15
CA LEU A 149 15.19 10.20 -7.77
C LEU A 149 16.42 9.28 -7.71
N LYS A 150 17.26 9.24 -8.74
CA LYS A 150 18.48 8.40 -8.76
C LYS A 150 19.43 8.68 -7.58
N LYS A 151 19.52 9.94 -7.15
CA LYS A 151 20.36 10.34 -5.99
C LYS A 151 19.79 9.86 -4.66
N GLU A 152 18.47 9.93 -4.49
CA GLU A 152 17.79 9.67 -3.21
C GLU A 152 17.28 8.21 -3.06
N LEU A 153 17.11 7.45 -4.16
CA LEU A 153 16.44 6.14 -4.23
C LEU A 153 17.21 4.93 -3.68
N GLN A 154 18.27 5.09 -2.87
CA GLN A 154 19.00 3.93 -2.36
C GLN A 154 18.11 3.01 -1.49
N ASN A 155 17.25 3.57 -0.62
CA ASN A 155 16.35 2.81 0.26
C ASN A 155 14.94 3.45 0.37
N LEU A 156 14.27 3.61 -0.78
CA LEU A 156 12.92 4.17 -0.87
C LEU A 156 11.92 3.16 -1.46
N SER A 157 10.65 3.28 -1.09
CA SER A 157 9.48 2.73 -1.80
C SER A 157 8.70 3.89 -2.42
N MET A 158 8.07 3.67 -3.57
CA MET A 158 7.39 4.73 -4.33
C MET A 158 6.01 4.27 -4.76
N PHE A 159 5.07 5.20 -4.73
CA PHE A 159 3.75 5.02 -5.31
C PHE A 159 3.48 6.16 -6.30
N ILE A 160 2.91 5.82 -7.46
CA ILE A 160 2.44 6.77 -8.46
C ILE A 160 0.97 7.05 -8.18
N VAL A 161 0.62 8.32 -8.08
CA VAL A 161 -0.75 8.77 -7.82
C VAL A 161 -1.31 9.34 -9.12
N LEU A 162 -2.35 8.70 -9.63
CA LEU A 162 -3.01 9.02 -10.89
C LEU A 162 -4.36 9.68 -10.61
N ASP A 163 -4.76 10.57 -11.51
CA ASP A 163 -6.11 11.09 -11.50
C ASP A 163 -7.06 10.08 -12.15
N ASP A 164 -8.04 9.58 -11.38
CA ASP A 164 -8.93 8.50 -11.82
C ASP A 164 -10.30 9.00 -12.29
N ILE A 165 -10.42 10.33 -12.49
CA ILE A 165 -11.66 10.97 -12.94
C ILE A 165 -12.12 10.41 -14.30
N ASN A 166 -11.20 9.97 -15.17
CA ASN A 166 -11.50 9.57 -16.54
C ASN A 166 -12.09 8.16 -16.70
N LEU A 167 -12.00 7.26 -15.71
CA LEU A 167 -12.65 5.94 -15.80
C LEU A 167 -14.17 6.02 -15.52
N ASN A 168 -14.60 6.93 -14.65
CA ASN A 168 -16.02 7.10 -14.29
C ASN A 168 -16.84 7.85 -15.36
N VAL A 169 -16.20 8.65 -16.22
CA VAL A 169 -16.89 9.36 -17.32
C VAL A 169 -17.24 8.40 -18.47
N ASN A 170 -16.40 7.39 -18.73
CA ASN A 170 -16.65 6.40 -19.79
C ASN A 170 -17.70 5.36 -19.38
N ALA A 171 -17.78 5.00 -18.08
CA ALA A 171 -18.83 4.13 -17.56
C ALA A 171 -20.23 4.78 -17.64
N ASN A 172 -20.33 6.10 -17.42
CA ASN A 172 -21.61 6.81 -17.48
C ASN A 172 -22.06 7.08 -18.93
N LYS A 173 -21.13 7.26 -19.88
CA LYS A 173 -21.49 7.37 -21.32
C LYS A 173 -21.98 6.06 -21.94
N GLN A 174 -21.55 4.91 -21.42
CA GLN A 174 -22.05 3.60 -21.86
C GLN A 174 -23.41 3.23 -21.25
N ASN A 175 -23.75 3.80 -20.08
CA ASN A 175 -25.02 3.54 -19.40
C ASN A 175 -26.16 4.49 -19.80
N GLU A 176 -25.89 5.60 -20.49
CA GLU A 176 -26.92 6.50 -21.02
C GLU A 176 -27.43 6.11 -22.43
N HIS A 177 -26.74 5.20 -23.14
CA HIS A 177 -27.17 4.69 -24.46
C HIS A 177 -27.81 3.29 -24.44
N SER A 178 -27.98 2.66 -23.26
CA SER A 178 -28.62 1.35 -23.12
C SER A 178 -30.05 1.40 -22.58
N ALA A 179 -30.61 2.60 -22.35
CA ALA A 179 -31.99 2.77 -21.93
C ALA A 179 -32.93 3.03 -23.12
N GLN A 180 -32.98 2.11 -24.09
CA GLN A 180 -34.13 1.94 -25.00
C GLN A 180 -34.07 0.61 -25.78
N ASP A 181 -35.13 -0.18 -25.61
CA ASP A 181 -35.58 -1.33 -26.41
C ASP A 181 -34.93 -2.72 -26.15
N PRO A 182 -35.64 -3.67 -25.50
CA PRO A 182 -35.12 -5.01 -25.18
C PRO A 182 -35.13 -6.03 -26.33
N ASN A 183 -35.48 -5.65 -27.57
CA ASN A 183 -35.65 -6.61 -28.67
C ASN A 183 -34.86 -6.24 -29.92
N LYS A 184 -33.56 -6.59 -29.96
CA LYS A 184 -32.81 -6.85 -31.20
C LYS A 184 -31.46 -7.50 -30.90
N GLN A 185 -31.51 -8.72 -30.36
CA GLN A 185 -30.43 -9.68 -30.59
C GLN A 185 -30.72 -10.42 -31.89
N GLN A 186 -29.66 -10.53 -32.69
CA GLN A 186 -29.52 -11.29 -33.93
C GLN A 186 -29.79 -10.53 -35.24
N VAL A 187 -28.74 -10.57 -36.06
CA VAL A 187 -28.67 -10.26 -37.49
C VAL A 187 -28.47 -8.78 -37.86
N HIS A 188 -27.21 -8.32 -37.79
CA HIS A 188 -26.54 -7.80 -39.00
C HIS A 188 -25.02 -7.70 -38.77
N ILE A 189 -24.31 -8.78 -39.07
CA ILE A 189 -22.89 -8.73 -39.42
C ILE A 189 -22.86 -8.72 -40.94
N GLN A 190 -22.52 -7.58 -41.54
CA GLN A 190 -21.76 -7.41 -42.80
C GLN A 190 -22.05 -6.05 -43.46
N GLN A 191 -20.97 -5.43 -43.94
CA GLN A 191 -20.82 -4.20 -44.75
C GLN A 191 -20.72 -2.91 -43.90
N GLU A 192 -19.63 -2.14 -43.90
CA GLU A 192 -18.71 -1.78 -44.99
C GLU A 192 -17.22 -1.80 -44.59
N GLN A 193 -16.40 -2.35 -45.47
CA GLN A 193 -14.96 -2.14 -45.53
C GLN A 193 -14.67 -0.90 -46.39
N ILE A 194 -13.58 -0.18 -46.09
CA ILE A 194 -12.50 0.27 -47.02
C ILE A 194 -11.78 1.46 -46.37
N VAL A 195 -10.67 1.22 -45.66
CA VAL A 195 -9.41 1.99 -45.78
C VAL A 195 -8.24 1.06 -45.36
N ASP A 196 -7.27 0.94 -46.27
CA ASP A 196 -5.90 0.44 -46.15
C ASP A 196 -5.56 -0.89 -45.45
N ARG A 197 -5.53 -1.91 -46.30
CA ARG A 197 -4.99 -3.25 -46.09
C ARG A 197 -3.45 -3.22 -46.19
N LYS A 198 -2.75 -2.84 -45.11
CA LYS A 198 -1.31 -3.16 -44.90
C LYS A 198 -0.79 -3.09 -43.45
N GLU A 199 -1.63 -2.84 -42.43
CA GLU A 199 -1.19 -2.63 -41.03
C GLU A 199 -1.73 -3.66 -39.99
N TYR A 200 -2.17 -4.85 -40.40
CA TYR A 200 -2.72 -5.86 -39.47
C TYR A 200 -2.03 -7.23 -39.57
N SER A 201 -0.73 -7.30 -39.25
CA SER A 201 -0.11 -8.54 -38.77
C SER A 201 0.72 -8.36 -37.49
N ASP A 202 1.07 -7.11 -37.14
CA ASP A 202 1.93 -6.83 -35.98
C ASP A 202 1.13 -6.60 -34.68
N ASN A 203 -0.18 -6.32 -34.78
CA ASN A 203 -1.04 -6.07 -33.61
C ASN A 203 -1.51 -7.36 -32.91
N ASP A 204 -1.77 -8.43 -33.65
CA ASP A 204 -2.26 -9.69 -33.06
C ASP A 204 -1.17 -10.39 -32.22
N ASN A 205 0.08 -10.33 -32.68
CA ASN A 205 1.23 -10.83 -31.92
C ASN A 205 1.46 -10.02 -30.64
N LEU A 206 1.27 -8.70 -30.69
CA LEU A 206 1.43 -7.82 -29.53
C LEU A 206 0.32 -8.04 -28.49
N ILE A 207 -0.92 -8.27 -28.94
CA ILE A 207 -2.05 -8.59 -28.06
C ILE A 207 -1.83 -9.95 -27.39
N GLN A 208 -1.39 -10.97 -28.13
CA GLN A 208 -1.09 -12.29 -27.57
C GLN A 208 0.07 -12.24 -26.57
N GLN A 209 1.13 -11.48 -26.86
CA GLN A 209 2.24 -11.28 -25.92
C GLN A 209 1.79 -10.58 -24.62
N LYS A 210 0.94 -9.55 -24.73
CA LYS A 210 0.40 -8.86 -23.55
C LYS A 210 -0.51 -9.77 -22.71
N GLN A 211 -1.31 -10.63 -23.36
CA GLN A 211 -2.15 -11.60 -22.67
C GLN A 211 -1.31 -12.66 -21.93
N GLN A 212 -0.32 -13.25 -22.59
CA GLN A 212 0.59 -14.21 -21.94
C GLN A 212 1.35 -13.58 -20.77
N GLN A 213 1.81 -12.33 -20.92
CA GLN A 213 2.49 -11.64 -19.83
C GLN A 213 1.55 -11.34 -18.66
N GLN A 214 0.27 -11.04 -18.93
CA GLN A 214 -0.74 -10.83 -17.89
C GLN A 214 -1.06 -12.12 -17.15
N GLU A 215 -1.18 -13.26 -17.85
CA GLU A 215 -1.37 -14.58 -17.25
C GLU A 215 -0.19 -14.98 -16.36
N GLN A 216 1.04 -14.80 -16.84
CA GLN A 216 2.25 -15.06 -16.05
C GLN A 216 2.32 -14.20 -14.77
N ASN A 217 1.94 -12.93 -14.87
CA ASN A 217 1.90 -12.05 -13.70
C ASN A 217 0.81 -12.47 -12.70
N GLN A 218 -0.33 -12.99 -13.18
CA GLN A 218 -1.39 -13.51 -12.31
C GLN A 218 -0.97 -14.80 -11.62
N GLU A 219 -0.31 -15.73 -12.33
CA GLU A 219 0.22 -16.96 -11.74
C GLU A 219 1.29 -16.66 -10.67
N GLN A 220 2.21 -15.74 -10.95
CA GLN A 220 3.23 -15.32 -9.98
C GLN A 220 2.61 -14.67 -8.72
N LEU A 221 1.53 -13.90 -8.90
CA LEU A 221 0.80 -13.30 -7.78
C LEU A 221 0.10 -14.37 -6.94
N GLN A 222 -0.53 -15.37 -7.58
CA GLN A 222 -1.16 -16.49 -6.89
C GLN A 222 -0.14 -17.33 -6.13
N GLU A 223 1.01 -17.65 -6.74
CA GLU A 223 2.08 -18.40 -6.08
C GLU A 223 2.64 -17.64 -4.87
N PHE A 224 2.82 -16.32 -5.00
CA PHE A 224 3.25 -15.48 -3.88
C PHE A 224 2.21 -15.47 -2.74
N GLN A 225 0.93 -15.35 -3.06
CA GLN A 225 -0.16 -15.40 -2.07
C GLN A 225 -0.22 -16.76 -1.38
N GLN A 226 -0.04 -17.86 -2.12
CA GLN A 226 -0.02 -19.20 -1.56
C GLN A 226 1.16 -19.39 -0.60
N LYS A 227 2.38 -18.98 -1.00
CA LYS A 227 3.56 -19.03 -0.11
C LYS A 227 3.38 -18.20 1.15
N GLN A 228 2.72 -17.05 1.06
CA GLN A 228 2.37 -16.24 2.23
C GLN A 228 1.37 -16.96 3.14
N GLN A 229 0.38 -17.64 2.59
CA GLN A 229 -0.57 -18.43 3.37
C GLN A 229 0.11 -19.63 4.06
N GLU A 230 0.99 -20.35 3.37
CA GLU A 230 1.75 -21.47 3.92
C GLU A 230 2.65 -21.01 5.08
N GLN A 231 3.41 -19.91 4.90
CA GLN A 231 4.22 -19.33 5.98
C GLN A 231 3.39 -18.91 7.20
N GLN A 232 2.18 -18.39 6.99
CA GLN A 232 1.27 -18.05 8.09
C GLN A 232 0.74 -19.28 8.80
N GLN A 233 0.46 -20.37 8.09
CA GLN A 233 0.03 -21.63 8.68
C GLN A 233 1.16 -22.26 9.50
N GLU A 234 2.38 -22.31 8.96
CA GLU A 234 3.56 -22.80 9.68
C GLU A 234 3.81 -22.00 10.97
N PHE A 235 3.71 -20.66 10.90
CA PHE A 235 3.90 -19.82 12.08
C PHE A 235 2.80 -20.05 13.14
N LYS A 236 1.54 -20.23 12.72
CA LYS A 236 0.44 -20.58 13.65
C LYS A 236 0.68 -21.93 14.31
N GLN A 237 1.13 -22.91 13.55
CA GLN A 237 1.44 -24.25 14.08
C GLN A 237 2.58 -24.19 15.10
N GLN A 238 3.67 -23.48 14.82
CA GLN A 238 4.79 -23.29 15.76
C GLN A 238 4.35 -22.61 17.05
N GLN A 239 3.45 -21.61 16.98
CA GLN A 239 2.90 -20.99 18.19
C GLN A 239 2.06 -21.96 19.00
N GLN A 240 1.23 -22.77 18.35
CA GLN A 240 0.40 -23.76 19.02
C GLN A 240 1.27 -24.81 19.73
N GLU A 241 2.27 -25.36 19.03
CA GLU A 241 3.22 -26.32 19.60
C GLU A 241 3.98 -25.73 20.79
N SER A 242 4.38 -24.46 20.71
CA SER A 242 5.04 -23.76 21.82
C SER A 242 4.11 -23.57 23.02
N GLN A 243 2.83 -23.26 22.80
CA GLN A 243 1.84 -23.13 23.88
C GLN A 243 1.54 -24.48 24.53
N GLU A 244 1.36 -25.54 23.74
CA GLU A 244 1.13 -26.90 24.24
C GLU A 244 2.32 -27.38 25.08
N SER A 245 3.55 -27.13 24.62
CA SER A 245 4.77 -27.44 25.38
C SER A 245 4.84 -26.68 26.72
N LEU A 246 4.47 -25.40 26.74
CA LEU A 246 4.44 -24.61 27.97
C LEU A 246 3.40 -25.13 28.97
N VAL A 247 2.21 -25.49 28.49
CA VAL A 247 1.15 -26.08 29.32
C VAL A 247 1.61 -27.40 29.92
N GLN A 248 2.28 -28.25 29.13
CA GLN A 248 2.82 -29.52 29.62
C GLN A 248 3.87 -29.32 30.72
N GLN A 249 4.80 -28.38 30.54
CA GLN A 249 5.81 -28.06 31.57
C GLN A 249 5.17 -27.53 32.86
N GLN A 250 4.12 -26.72 32.76
CA GLN A 250 3.39 -26.23 33.93
C GLN A 250 2.67 -27.36 34.67
N GLN A 251 2.09 -28.31 33.94
CA GLN A 251 1.42 -29.46 34.51
C GLN A 251 2.41 -30.40 35.23
N GLU A 252 3.56 -30.70 34.62
CA GLU A 252 4.63 -31.50 35.25
C GLU A 252 5.12 -30.84 36.54
N LYS A 253 5.32 -29.52 36.53
CA LYS A 253 5.72 -28.76 37.73
C LYS A 253 4.67 -28.83 38.83
N LEU A 254 3.39 -28.77 38.48
CA LEU A 254 2.28 -28.86 39.44
C LEU A 254 2.21 -30.25 40.07
N ASP A 255 2.43 -31.30 39.28
CA ASP A 255 2.40 -32.68 39.77
C ASP A 255 3.61 -33.00 40.66
N LEU A 256 4.78 -32.43 40.37
CA LEU A 256 5.95 -32.44 41.27
C LEU A 256 5.65 -31.76 42.61
N LEU A 257 5.00 -30.59 42.60
CA LEU A 257 4.61 -29.88 43.83
C LEU A 257 3.68 -30.74 44.71
N LYS A 258 2.67 -31.36 44.09
CA LYS A 258 1.71 -32.23 44.80
C LYS A 258 2.39 -33.48 45.38
N GLN A 259 3.44 -34.00 44.73
CA GLN A 259 4.21 -35.12 45.27
C GLN A 259 5.03 -34.71 46.49
N MET A 260 5.61 -33.50 46.47
CA MET A 260 6.35 -32.95 47.62
C MET A 260 5.43 -32.72 48.83
N ASP A 261 4.28 -32.08 48.65
CA ASP A 261 3.32 -31.85 49.75
C ASP A 261 2.83 -33.16 50.39
N ASN A 262 2.61 -34.20 49.59
CA ASN A 262 2.21 -35.51 50.10
C ASN A 262 3.35 -36.26 50.82
N GLN A 263 4.60 -35.98 50.47
CA GLN A 263 5.78 -36.52 51.16
C GLN A 263 5.95 -35.85 52.53
N ASP A 264 5.83 -34.52 52.59
CA ASP A 264 5.92 -33.73 53.82
C ASP A 264 4.80 -34.08 54.83
N LEU A 265 3.58 -34.34 54.33
CA LEU A 265 2.45 -34.84 55.14
C LEU A 265 2.69 -36.26 55.70
N LYS A 266 3.42 -37.11 54.98
CA LYS A 266 3.78 -38.46 55.47
C LYS A 266 4.88 -38.39 56.52
N ASP A 267 5.87 -37.52 56.34
CA ASP A 267 6.99 -37.36 57.26
C ASP A 267 6.54 -36.69 58.59
N SER A 268 5.59 -35.76 58.54
CA SER A 268 5.00 -35.13 59.73
C SER A 268 4.12 -36.08 60.56
N ASN A 269 3.43 -37.02 59.92
CA ASN A 269 2.63 -38.06 60.59
C ASN A 269 3.47 -39.20 61.20
N GLN A 270 4.72 -39.37 60.77
CA GLN A 270 5.66 -40.32 61.40
C GLN A 270 6.34 -39.74 62.65
N GLN A 271 6.52 -38.41 62.72
CA GLN A 271 7.12 -37.75 63.90
C GLN A 271 6.16 -37.60 65.09
N THR A 272 4.85 -37.72 64.87
CA THR A 272 3.82 -37.59 65.93
C THR A 272 3.42 -38.91 66.58
N ASN A 273 3.91 -40.05 66.08
CA ASN A 273 3.59 -41.40 66.56
C ASN A 273 4.74 -42.12 67.29
N ASN A 274 5.77 -41.39 67.74
CA ASN A 274 6.86 -41.90 68.59
C ASN A 274 6.88 -41.21 69.96
#